data_AF-A0A1G2LAB7-F1
#
_entry.id   AF-A0A1G2LAB7-F1
#
_cell.length_a   1.000
_cell.length_b   1.000
_cell.length_c   1.000
_cell.angle_alpha   90.00
_cell.angle_beta   90.00
_cell.angle_gamma   90.00
#
_symmetry.space_group_name_H-M   'P 1'
#
loop_
_entity.id
_entity.type
_entity.pdbx_description
1 polymer ?
#
loop_
_entity_poly.entity_id
_entity_poly.type
_entity_poly.pdbx_seq_one_letter_code
_entity_poly.pdbx_strand_id
1 'polypeptide(L)' 'MPTITIPKKLARQDDFIIVSRKEYEALTELRKTAEFVPTAAQRKALARAERNLKTGKTLSYHELVRKLGFAN' A
#
# COMPACT_ATOMS: atom_id res chain seq x y z
N MET A 1 -20.00 -13.87 23.99
CA MET A 1 -18.63 -13.32 23.96
C MET A 1 -17.67 -14.50 23.96
N PRO A 2 -16.86 -14.69 22.91
CA PRO A 2 -15.81 -15.70 22.93
C PRO A 2 -14.73 -15.29 23.93
N THR A 3 -14.39 -16.18 24.86
CA THR A 3 -13.29 -15.99 25.82
C THR A 3 -11.99 -16.42 25.17
N ILE A 4 -11.08 -15.46 24.93
CA ILE A 4 -9.75 -15.73 24.38
C ILE A 4 -8.77 -15.88 25.54
N THR A 5 -8.24 -17.09 25.73
CA THR A 5 -7.26 -17.38 26.78
C THR A 5 -5.85 -17.33 26.20
N ILE A 6 -5.00 -16.42 26.69
CA ILE A 6 -3.61 -16.30 26.27
C ILE A 6 -2.71 -17.02 27.28
N PRO A 7 -1.94 -18.04 26.88
CA PRO A 7 -1.00 -18.73 27.77
C PRO A 7 0.04 -17.80 28.41
N LYS A 8 0.25 -17.91 29.73
CA LYS A 8 1.20 -17.07 30.50
C LYS A 8 2.65 -17.11 30.01
N LYS A 9 3.05 -18.15 29.27
CA LYS A 9 4.39 -18.24 28.67
C LYS A 9 4.56 -17.25 27.52
N LEU A 10 3.51 -17.03 26.72
CA LEU A 10 3.50 -16.08 25.61
C LEU A 10 3.45 -14.64 26.13
N ALA A 11 2.66 -14.38 27.17
CA ALA A 11 2.51 -13.07 27.81
C ALA A 11 3.80 -12.48 28.43
N ARG A 12 4.91 -13.23 28.50
CA ARG A 12 6.17 -12.78 29.11
C ARG A 12 7.15 -12.16 28.12
N GLN A 13 6.98 -12.39 26.82
CA GLN A 13 7.99 -12.02 25.83
C GLN A 13 7.67 -10.76 25.05
N ASP A 14 6.39 -10.40 24.83
CA ASP A 14 6.02 -9.26 23.98
C ASP A 14 4.62 -8.69 24.30
N ASP A 15 4.33 -7.51 23.73
CA ASP A 15 2.99 -6.90 23.69
C ASP A 15 2.10 -7.61 22.64
N PHE A 16 0.86 -7.93 23.02
CA PHE A 16 -0.11 -8.59 22.14
C PHE A 16 -1.22 -7.63 21.70
N ILE A 17 -1.58 -7.72 20.42
CA ILE A 17 -2.70 -6.95 19.84
C ILE A 17 -3.78 -7.93 19.40
N ILE A 18 -5.01 -7.69 19.83
CA ILE A 18 -6.18 -8.46 19.41
C ILE A 18 -6.77 -7.80 18.17
N VAL A 19 -6.79 -8.52 17.05
CA VAL A 19 -7.38 -8.08 15.79
C VAL A 19 -8.47 -9.06 15.34
N SER A 20 -9.40 -8.58 14.54
CA SER A 20 -10.39 -9.46 13.94
C SER A 20 -9.73 -10.41 12.93
N ARG A 21 -10.30 -11.60 12.74
CA ARG A 21 -9.79 -12.55 11.74
C ARG A 21 -9.68 -11.93 10.35
N LYS A 22 -10.71 -11.18 9.94
CA LYS A 22 -10.75 -10.50 8.64
C LYS A 22 -9.60 -9.51 8.47
N GLU A 23 -9.29 -8.76 9.52
CA GLU A 23 -8.19 -7.79 9.52
C GLU A 23 -6.82 -8.48 9.48
N TYR A 24 -6.65 -9.56 10.25
CA TYR A 24 -5.43 -10.36 10.21
C TYR A 24 -5.15 -10.93 8.81
N GLU A 25 -6.18 -11.45 8.15
CA GLU A 25 -6.09 -12.00 6.79
C GLU A 25 -5.71 -10.89 5.78
N ALA A 26 -6.36 -9.73 5.86
CA ALA A 26 -6.04 -8.59 5.01
C ALA A 26 -4.60 -8.08 5.18
N LEU A 27 -4.11 -7.98 6.43
CA LEU A 27 -2.72 -7.60 6.71
C LEU A 27 -1.72 -8.63 6.17
N THR A 28 -2.07 -9.91 6.25
CA THR A 28 -1.23 -11.00 5.73
C THR A 28 -1.16 -10.96 4.20
N GLU A 29 -2.26 -10.66 3.52
CA GLU A 29 -2.29 -10.48 2.07
C GLU A 29 -1.50 -9.23 1.62
N LEU A 30 -1.59 -8.14 2.36
CA LEU A 30 -0.81 -6.93 2.11
C LEU A 30 0.70 -7.22 2.13
N ARG A 31 1.19 -8.05 3.06
CA ARG A 31 2.61 -8.44 3.14
C ARG A 31 3.09 -9.28 1.95
N LYS A 32 2.19 -9.92 1.18
CA LYS A 32 2.58 -10.67 -0.03
C LYS A 32 2.95 -9.74 -1.18
N THR A 33 2.45 -8.51 -1.17
CA THR A 33 2.78 -7.52 -2.17
C THR A 33 4.08 -6.83 -1.75
N ALA A 34 5.09 -6.82 -2.62
CA ALA A 34 6.33 -6.11 -2.33
C ALA A 34 6.02 -4.61 -2.16
N GLU A 35 6.31 -4.07 -0.99
CA GLU A 35 6.19 -2.64 -0.75
C GLU A 35 7.15 -1.90 -1.68
N PHE A 36 6.62 -0.92 -2.41
CA PHE A 36 7.43 -0.10 -3.29
C PHE A 36 8.34 0.80 -2.45
N VAL A 37 9.65 0.58 -2.51
CA VAL A 37 10.65 1.44 -1.88
C VAL A 37 11.16 2.45 -2.92
N PRO A 38 10.68 3.71 -2.91
CA PRO A 38 11.07 4.68 -3.93
C PRO A 38 12.51 5.14 -3.74
N THR A 39 13.24 5.21 -4.84
CA THR A 39 14.48 5.98 -4.94
C THR A 39 14.20 7.48 -4.75
N ALA A 40 15.24 8.28 -4.49
CA ALA A 40 15.10 9.74 -4.36
C ALA A 40 14.49 10.40 -5.60
N ALA A 41 14.81 9.92 -6.79
CA ALA A 41 14.24 10.39 -8.05
C ALA A 41 12.74 10.06 -8.15
N GLN A 42 12.36 8.83 -7.82
CA GLN A 42 10.96 8.40 -7.83
C GLN A 42 10.12 9.17 -6.81
N ARG A 43 10.67 9.46 -5.62
CA ARG A 43 9.99 10.30 -4.62
C ARG A 43 9.71 11.70 -5.13
N LYS A 44 10.68 12.33 -5.81
CA LYS A 44 10.50 13.65 -6.46
C LYS A 44 9.46 13.58 -7.57
N ALA A 45 9.45 12.49 -8.35
CA ALA A 45 8.47 12.26 -9.41
C ALA A 45 7.04 12.13 -8.85
N LEU A 46 6.84 11.39 -7.75
CA LEU A 46 5.55 11.30 -7.07
C LEU A 46 5.07 12.65 -6.54
N ALA A 47 5.93 13.41 -5.86
CA ALA A 47 5.59 14.76 -5.40
C ALA A 47 5.24 15.73 -6.54
N ARG A 48 5.80 15.51 -7.73
CA ARG A 48 5.42 16.26 -8.94
C ARG A 48 4.09 15.76 -9.50
N ALA A 49 3.86 14.45 -9.54
CA ALA A 49 2.62 13.86 -10.00
C ALA A 49 1.42 14.33 -9.16
N GLU A 50 1.55 14.38 -7.84
CA GLU A 50 0.52 14.91 -6.95
C GLU A 50 0.17 16.38 -7.23
N ARG A 51 1.18 17.23 -7.45
CA ARG A 51 0.98 18.64 -7.82
C ARG A 51 0.31 18.78 -9.18
N ASN A 52 0.70 17.96 -10.14
CA ASN A 52 0.08 17.92 -11.46
C ASN A 52 -1.39 17.50 -11.36
N LEU A 53 -1.71 16.47 -10.56
CA LEU A 53 -3.08 16.03 -10.35
C LEU A 53 -3.95 17.14 -9.72
N LYS A 54 -3.45 17.81 -8.67
CA LYS A 54 -4.16 18.93 -8.02
C LYS A 54 -4.45 20.09 -8.97
N THR A 55 -3.58 20.31 -9.97
CA THR A 55 -3.73 21.39 -10.97
C THR A 55 -4.42 20.94 -12.25
N GLY A 56 -4.95 19.72 -12.29
CA GLY A 56 -5.62 19.15 -13.47
C GLY A 56 -4.68 18.85 -14.65
N LYS A 57 -3.36 18.86 -14.44
CA LYS A 57 -2.34 18.55 -15.45
C LYS A 57 -2.15 17.03 -15.56
N THR A 58 -3.18 16.33 -16.02
CA THR A 58 -3.14 14.90 -16.30
C THR A 58 -3.11 14.63 -17.79
N LEU A 59 -2.80 13.39 -18.18
CA LEU A 59 -2.96 12.92 -19.55
C LEU A 59 -4.24 12.11 -19.64
N SER A 60 -5.06 12.38 -20.66
CA SER A 60 -6.14 11.47 -21.02
C SER A 60 -5.57 10.15 -21.57
N TYR A 61 -6.38 9.10 -21.57
CA TYR A 61 -5.98 7.79 -22.10
C TYR A 61 -5.45 7.88 -23.55
N HIS A 62 -6.15 8.61 -24.42
CA HIS A 62 -5.72 8.80 -25.82
C HIS A 62 -4.39 9.54 -25.94
N GLU A 63 -4.17 10.57 -25.12
CA GLU A 63 -2.89 11.29 -25.09
C GLU A 63 -1.76 10.43 -24.56
N LEU A 64 -2.04 9.57 -23.58
CA LEU A 64 -1.08 8.63 -23.03
C LEU A 64 -0.64 7.62 -24.09
N VAL A 65 -1.60 6.95 -24.74
CA VAL A 65 -1.37 5.95 -25.80
C VAL A 65 -0.55 6.57 -26.95
N ARG A 66 -0.94 7.77 -27.41
CA ARG A 66 -0.21 8.50 -28.47
C ARG A 66 1.21 8.85 -28.06
N LYS A 67 1.43 9.32 -26.81
CA LYS A 67 2.76 9.73 -26.33
C LYS A 67 3.69 8.56 -26.07
N LEU A 68 3.16 7.43 -25.62
CA LEU A 68 3.94 6.21 -25.38
C LEU A 68 4.20 5.41 -26.67
N GLY A 69 3.61 5.82 -27.79
CA GLY A 69 3.81 5.16 -29.08
C GLY A 69 3.19 3.76 -29.13
N PHE A 70 2.22 3.46 -28.25
CA PHE A 70 1.41 2.26 -28.36
C PHE A 70 0.47 2.46 -29.56
N ALA A 71 0.92 2.04 -30.74
CA ALA A 71 0.02 1.82 -31.87
C ALA A 71 -0.79 0.55 -31.57
N ASN A 72 -2.11 0.65 -31.60
CA ASN A 72 -2.96 -0.53 -31.77
C ASN A 72 -2.76 -1.10 -33.17
#